data_AF-A0A8S1VB29-F1
#
_entry.id   AF-A0A8S1VB29-F1
#
_cell.length_a   1.000
_cell.length_b   1.000
_cell.length_c   1.000
_cell.angle_alpha   90.00
_cell.angle_beta   90.00
_cell.angle_gamma   90.00
#
_symmetry.space_group_name_H-M   'P 1'
#
loop_
_entity.id
_entity.type
_entity.pdbx_description
1 polymer ?
#
loop_
_entity_poly.entity_id
_entity_poly.type
_entity_poly.pdbx_seq_one_letter_code
_entity_poly.pdbx_strand_id
1 'polypeptide(L)'
;MKILFVIIDGVADVGTPETQFMTPLQLAEIPTMNQIVSTGLADLMDPVEQGLSCESHIAHMSIFGYDPFTFDRGRGALEIMGSRIDMQV
;
A
#
# COMPACT_ATOMS: atom_id res chain seq x y z
N MET A 1 21.72 -6.35 9.40
CA MET A 1 20.37 -6.95 9.29
C MET A 1 19.82 -6.62 7.90
N LYS A 2 19.09 -7.52 7.25
CA LYS A 2 18.44 -7.25 5.95
C LYS A 2 16.92 -7.19 6.17
N ILE A 3 16.23 -6.33 5.45
CA ILE A 3 14.78 -6.15 5.55
C ILE A 3 14.16 -6.57 4.22
N LEU A 4 13.12 -7.39 4.28
CA LEU A 4 12.21 -7.65 3.16
C LEU A 4 10.92 -6.89 3.45
N PHE A 5 10.57 -5.95 2.59
CA PHE A 5 9.33 -5.18 2.70
C PHE A 5 8.45 -5.49 1.49
N VAL A 6 7.25 -5.99 1.74
CA VAL A 6 6.31 -6.47 0.71
C VAL A 6 5.04 -5.62 0.78
N ILE A 7 4.71 -4.97 -0.33
CA ILE A 7 3.47 -4.21 -0.49
C ILE A 7 2.56 -5.01 -1.43
N ILE A 8 1.32 -5.25 -1.01
CA ILE A 8 0.28 -5.86 -1.82
C ILE A 8 -0.66 -4.71 -2.23
N ASP A 9 -0.58 -4.28 -3.48
CA ASP A 9 -1.34 -3.14 -3.97
C ASP A 9 -2.85 -3.43 -3.91
N GLY A 10 -3.62 -2.47 -3.39
CA GLY A 10 -5.07 -2.59 -3.23
C GLY A 10 -5.55 -3.77 -2.36
N VAL A 11 -4.73 -4.25 -1.40
CA VAL A 11 -5.09 -5.43 -0.59
C VAL A 11 -6.28 -5.22 0.34
N ALA A 12 -6.50 -3.98 0.77
CA ALA A 12 -7.61 -3.62 1.63
C ALA A 12 -8.91 -3.54 0.84
N ASP A 13 -9.98 -4.10 1.39
CA ASP A 13 -11.31 -4.08 0.79
C ASP A 13 -12.36 -4.22 1.89
N VAL A 14 -13.63 -4.14 1.51
CA VAL A 14 -14.79 -4.29 2.39
C VAL A 14 -15.56 -5.57 2.07
N GLY A 15 -16.16 -6.15 3.10
CA GLY A 15 -17.10 -7.25 2.91
C GLY A 15 -18.45 -6.77 2.39
N THR A 16 -19.11 -7.59 1.60
CA THR A 16 -20.46 -7.36 1.05
C THR A 16 -21.43 -8.44 1.55
N PRO A 17 -22.77 -8.24 1.44
CA PRO A 17 -23.73 -9.28 1.80
C PRO A 17 -23.49 -10.63 1.09
N GLU A 18 -23.04 -10.61 -0.16
CA GLU A 18 -22.75 -11.80 -0.98
C GLU A 18 -21.55 -12.59 -0.45
N THR A 19 -20.63 -11.92 0.24
CA THR A 19 -19.43 -12.50 0.86
C THR A 19 -19.62 -12.77 2.35
N GLN A 20 -20.87 -12.74 2.85
CA GLN A 20 -21.19 -12.83 4.28
C GLN A 20 -20.42 -11.78 5.12
N PHE A 21 -20.20 -10.61 4.55
CA PHE A 21 -19.43 -9.50 5.12
C PHE A 21 -17.96 -9.81 5.42
N MET A 22 -17.37 -10.80 4.73
CA MET A 22 -15.93 -11.05 4.76
C MET A 22 -15.24 -10.32 3.61
N THR A 23 -14.03 -9.79 3.84
CA THR A 23 -13.20 -9.20 2.77
C THR A 23 -12.63 -10.29 1.86
N PRO A 24 -12.22 -9.98 0.62
CA PRO A 24 -11.53 -10.93 -0.26
C PRO A 24 -10.29 -11.55 0.40
N LEU A 25 -9.54 -10.78 1.20
CA LEU A 25 -8.37 -11.29 1.92
C LEU A 25 -8.75 -12.33 2.99
N GLN A 26 -9.90 -12.16 3.65
CA GLN A 26 -10.43 -13.13 4.62
C GLN A 26 -10.95 -14.41 3.94
N LEU A 27 -11.50 -14.28 2.73
CA LEU A 27 -12.00 -15.41 1.93
C LEU A 27 -10.87 -16.22 1.28
N ALA A 28 -9.71 -15.60 1.03
CA ALA A 28 -8.60 -16.22 0.34
C ALA A 28 -7.90 -17.29 1.19
N GLU A 29 -7.47 -18.38 0.55
CA GLU A 29 -6.61 -19.38 1.18
C GLU A 29 -5.15 -18.88 1.22
N ILE A 30 -4.76 -18.23 2.33
CA ILE A 30 -3.44 -17.60 2.51
C ILE A 30 -2.62 -18.20 3.67
N PRO A 31 -2.33 -19.52 3.67
CA PRO A 31 -1.69 -20.20 4.81
C PRO A 31 -0.34 -19.60 5.20
N THR A 32 0.46 -19.16 4.22
CA THR A 32 1.78 -18.54 4.47
C THR A 32 1.66 -17.21 5.21
N MET A 33 0.72 -16.35 4.82
CA MET A 33 0.52 -15.05 5.48
C MET A 33 -0.02 -15.26 6.90
N ASN A 34 -0.95 -16.20 7.08
CA ASN A 34 -1.48 -16.58 8.39
C ASN A 34 -0.38 -17.09 9.33
N GLN A 35 0.59 -17.86 8.81
CA GLN A 35 1.74 -18.33 9.57
C GLN A 35 2.71 -17.19 9.93
N ILE A 36 2.93 -16.23 9.03
CA ILE A 36 3.75 -15.05 9.32
C ILE A 36 3.12 -14.25 10.47
N VAL A 37 1.81 -13.99 10.40
CA VAL A 37 1.11 -13.22 11.42
C VAL A 37 1.04 -13.96 12.76
N SER A 38 0.88 -15.29 12.77
CA SER A 38 0.80 -16.07 14.02
C SER A 38 2.10 -16.09 14.83
N THR A 39 3.22 -15.74 14.19
CA THR A 39 4.55 -15.64 14.82
C THR A 39 5.08 -14.21 14.89
N GLY A 40 4.28 -13.25 14.44
CA GLY A 40 4.64 -11.83 14.31
C GLY A 40 3.61 -10.90 14.94
N LEU A 41 3.50 -9.69 14.38
CA LEU A 41 2.53 -8.67 14.78
C LEU A 41 1.77 -8.20 13.53
N ALA A 42 0.48 -7.94 13.70
CA ALA A 42 -0.37 -7.32 12.70
C ALA A 42 -1.08 -6.11 13.33
N ASP A 43 -1.19 -5.05 12.55
CA ASP A 43 -1.89 -3.82 12.92
C ASP A 43 -2.44 -3.12 11.67
N LEU A 44 -3.25 -2.09 11.87
CA LEU A 44 -3.77 -1.23 10.82
C LEU A 44 -2.80 -0.09 10.53
N MET A 45 -2.74 0.32 9.26
CA MET A 45 -1.95 1.44 8.80
C MET A 45 -2.82 2.33 7.91
N ASP A 46 -2.99 3.59 8.31
CA ASP A 46 -3.43 4.65 7.41
C ASP A 46 -2.20 5.13 6.63
N PRO A 47 -2.14 4.98 5.29
CA PRO A 47 -0.93 5.30 4.55
C PRO A 47 -0.50 6.76 4.64
N VAL A 48 -1.43 7.69 4.90
CA VAL A 48 -1.16 9.13 4.99
C VAL A 48 -1.83 9.73 6.22
N GLU A 49 -3.16 9.69 6.26
CA GLU A 49 -3.99 10.20 7.36
C GLU A 49 -5.30 9.42 7.43
N GLN A 50 -5.88 9.34 8.61
CA GLN A 50 -7.16 8.68 8.84
C GLN A 50 -8.26 9.25 7.94
N GLY A 51 -8.94 8.37 7.19
CA GLY A 51 -10.06 8.74 6.33
C GLY A 51 -9.67 9.41 5.01
N LEU A 52 -8.37 9.58 4.73
CA LEU A 52 -7.89 10.10 3.47
C LEU A 52 -7.66 8.96 2.47
N SER A 53 -8.49 8.89 1.43
CA SER A 53 -8.18 8.07 0.25
C SER A 53 -7.03 8.71 -0.52
N CYS A 54 -5.98 7.93 -0.80
CA CYS A 54 -4.77 8.42 -1.44
C CYS A 54 -4.45 7.61 -2.71
N GLU A 55 -3.88 8.29 -3.72
CA GLU A 55 -3.37 7.61 -4.91
C GLU A 55 -2.07 6.86 -4.60
N SER A 56 -1.75 5.84 -5.42
CA SER A 56 -0.59 4.98 -5.20
C SER A 56 0.73 5.74 -5.05
N HIS A 57 0.93 6.84 -5.79
CA HIS A 57 2.15 7.62 -5.70
C HIS A 57 2.33 8.31 -4.34
N ILE A 58 1.25 8.90 -3.80
CA ILE A 58 1.21 9.52 -2.47
C ILE A 58 1.40 8.44 -1.38
N ALA A 59 0.69 7.32 -1.50
CA ALA A 59 0.78 6.21 -0.55
C ALA A 59 2.21 5.67 -0.43
N HIS A 60 2.86 5.40 -1.57
CA HIS A 60 4.23 4.88 -1.59
C HIS A 60 5.21 5.89 -0.99
N MET A 61 5.10 7.18 -1.30
CA MET A 61 5.97 8.20 -0.70
C MET A 61 5.88 8.21 0.82
N SER A 62 4.67 8.17 1.37
CA SER A 62 4.47 8.14 2.82
C SER A 62 4.96 6.84 3.46
N ILE A 63 4.68 5.69 2.84
CA ILE A 63 5.19 4.38 3.27
C ILE A 63 6.73 4.35 3.34
N PHE A 64 7.41 5.02 2.42
CA PHE A 64 8.88 5.14 2.42
C PHE A 64 9.42 6.24 3.35
N GLY A 65 8.54 6.92 4.10
CA GLY A 65 8.91 7.89 5.13
C GLY A 65 9.03 9.34 4.65
N TYR A 66 8.57 9.67 3.44
CA TYR A 66 8.50 11.04 2.95
C TYR A 66 7.16 11.67 3.32
N ASP A 67 7.17 12.95 3.69
CA ASP A 67 5.93 13.72 3.81
C ASP A 67 5.35 14.00 2.41
N PRO A 68 4.22 13.39 2.02
CA PRO A 68 3.68 13.57 0.69
C PRO A 68 3.21 15.01 0.43
N PHE A 69 2.81 15.76 1.47
CA PHE A 69 2.37 17.14 1.32
C PHE A 69 3.51 18.12 1.00
N THR A 70 4.74 17.72 1.32
CA THR A 70 5.94 18.51 1.06
C THR A 70 6.65 18.07 -0.22
N PHE A 71 6.69 16.76 -0.49
CA PHE A 71 7.58 16.19 -1.50
C PHE A 71 6.87 15.74 -2.78
N ASP A 72 5.55 15.65 -2.82
CA ASP A 72 4.86 15.26 -4.03
C ASP A 72 5.11 16.26 -5.18
N ARG A 73 5.45 15.72 -6.35
CA ARG A 73 5.68 16.46 -7.60
C ARG A 73 4.67 16.09 -8.68
N GLY A 74 3.59 15.41 -8.29
CA GLY A 74 2.56 14.89 -9.17
C GLY A 74 2.98 13.60 -9.88
N ARG A 75 1.96 12.82 -10.25
CA ARG A 75 2.13 11.52 -10.90
C ARG A 75 3.02 11.55 -12.15
N GLY A 76 2.89 12.59 -12.99
CA GLY A 76 3.65 12.70 -14.24
C GLY A 76 5.17 12.65 -14.04
N ALA A 77 5.67 13.27 -12.96
CA ALA A 77 7.10 13.25 -12.65
C ALA A 77 7.59 11.82 -12.35
N LEU A 78 6.82 11.04 -11.56
CA LEU A 78 7.17 9.67 -11.21
C LEU A 78 7.06 8.71 -12.40
N GLU A 79 6.05 8.88 -13.25
CA GLU A 79 5.88 8.07 -14.47
C GLU A 79 7.02 8.30 -15.49
N ILE A 80 7.51 9.54 -15.63
CA ILE A 80 8.70 9.84 -16.45
C ILE A 80 9.94 9.11 -15.92
N MET A 81 10.18 9.19 -14.60
CA MET A 81 11.29 8.49 -13.95
C MET A 81 11.18 6.97 -14.12
N GLY A 82 9.96 6.41 -14.00
CA GLY A 82 9.70 4.98 -14.18
C GLY A 82 9.83 4.50 -15.63
N SER A 83 9.49 5.35 -16.59
CA SER A 83 9.59 5.05 -18.04
C SER A 83 10.99 5.20 -18.62
N ARG A 84 11.97 5.62 -17.81
CA ARG A 84 13.37 5.88 -18.25
C ARG A 84 13.46 6.96 -19.31
N ILE A 85 12.50 7.88 -19.31
CA ILE A 85 12.55 9.09 -20.11
C ILE A 85 13.31 10.14 -19.30
N ASP A 86 14.22 10.86 -19.95
CA ASP A 86 14.92 11.95 -19.29
C ASP A 86 13.96 13.08 -18.96
N MET A 87 13.86 13.40 -17.67
CA MET A 87 13.08 14.53 -17.21
C MET A 87 13.80 15.81 -17.62
N GLN A 88 13.17 16.60 -18.50
CA GLN A 88 13.62 17.96 -18.78
C GLN A 88 13.14 18.86 -17.64
N VAL A 89 14.08 19.25 -16.78
CA VAL A 89 13.87 20.10 -15.60
C VAL A 89 13.88 21.57 -15.97
#